data_AF-A0A9E1SSV9-F1
#
_entry.id   AF-A0A9E1SSV9-F1
#
_cell.length_a   1.000
_cell.length_b   1.000
_cell.length_c   1.000
_cell.angle_alpha   90.00
_cell.angle_beta   90.00
_cell.angle_gamma   90.00
#
_symmetry.space_group_name_H-M   'P 1'
#
loop_
_entity.id
_entity.type
_entity.pdbx_description
1 polymer ?
#
loop_
_entity_poly.entity_id
_entity_poly.type
_entity_poly.pdbx_seq_one_letter_code
_entity_poly.pdbx_strand_id
1 'polypeptide(L)'
;MSTSTEFNPAAPASAEIRQRAAIDGASDGPGRHRHSRTYSRFVSLMKFLLPVAALAVIVLVVAWPHINTRDLKFRLGITVMKLTGSDDPSMINPRYVGTDSDNQPFSITADLARNITEKGMRVTLVMPKADITLEDGTWLVLTANDGEYSREEKALNLAGQVNLYHDSGYEFRTERAAIDLTTGTALSNDPVSGQGPFGRLAAAGFRMMNKGKVIHFLGKSKLTLYPGAKPPTP
;
A
#
# COMPACT_ATOMS: atom_id res chain seq x y z
N MET A 1 -83.42 15.50 -8.34
CA MET A 1 -84.79 16.03 -8.37
C MET A 1 -84.71 17.42 -8.98
N SER A 2 -85.51 17.66 -10.03
CA SER A 2 -85.71 18.92 -10.80
C SER A 2 -84.59 19.30 -11.80
N THR A 3 -84.73 19.27 -13.14
CA THR A 3 -85.63 20.04 -14.08
C THR A 3 -85.70 21.53 -13.73
N SER A 4 -85.67 22.51 -14.61
CA SER A 4 -85.71 22.63 -16.08
C SER A 4 -85.68 24.14 -16.40
N THR A 5 -85.15 24.51 -17.56
CA THR A 5 -85.72 25.54 -18.48
C THR A 5 -85.63 27.05 -18.15
N GLU A 6 -85.61 27.79 -19.26
CA GLU A 6 -85.96 29.20 -19.51
C GLU A 6 -84.79 30.19 -19.63
N PHE A 7 -84.37 30.66 -20.82
CA PHE A 7 -85.07 31.30 -21.97
C PHE A 7 -85.51 32.73 -21.63
N ASN A 8 -84.81 33.76 -22.17
CA ASN A 8 -85.39 35.04 -22.62
C ASN A 8 -84.32 35.98 -23.27
N PRO A 9 -84.67 37.10 -23.96
CA PRO A 9 -84.84 37.10 -25.42
C PRO A 9 -84.27 38.36 -26.13
N ALA A 10 -84.61 38.46 -27.42
CA ALA A 10 -85.03 39.67 -28.14
C ALA A 10 -83.98 40.69 -28.61
N ALA A 11 -83.77 40.66 -29.94
CA ALA A 11 -83.61 41.83 -30.80
C ALA A 11 -84.89 42.71 -30.79
N PRO A 12 -84.89 43.91 -31.43
CA PRO A 12 -85.32 43.95 -32.83
C PRO A 12 -84.74 45.09 -33.71
N ALA A 13 -85.04 44.98 -35.02
CA ALA A 13 -85.41 46.08 -35.94
C ALA A 13 -84.31 47.06 -36.45
N SER A 14 -84.20 47.48 -37.73
CA SER A 14 -84.97 47.27 -38.97
C SER A 14 -84.23 47.88 -40.19
N ALA A 15 -84.70 47.51 -41.38
CA ALA A 15 -84.77 48.27 -42.65
C ALA A 15 -83.52 48.32 -43.57
N GLU A 16 -83.49 47.66 -44.75
CA GLU A 16 -84.17 47.98 -46.05
C GLU A 16 -83.48 49.14 -46.82
N ILE A 17 -83.16 49.20 -48.13
CA ILE A 17 -83.45 48.49 -49.40
C ILE A 17 -82.33 48.89 -50.42
N ARG A 18 -82.14 48.11 -51.51
CA ARG A 18 -81.88 48.50 -52.94
C ARG A 18 -80.80 47.61 -53.58
N GLN A 19 -81.12 46.50 -54.26
CA GLN A 19 -81.71 46.29 -55.61
C GLN A 19 -80.75 46.56 -56.80
N ARG A 20 -80.66 45.53 -57.68
CA ARG A 20 -80.22 45.50 -59.11
C ARG A 20 -78.70 45.36 -59.33
N ALA A 21 -78.17 44.59 -60.28
CA ALA A 21 -78.72 43.78 -61.38
C ALA A 21 -77.71 42.67 -61.74
N ALA A 22 -78.21 41.62 -62.38
CA ALA A 22 -77.44 40.53 -62.96
C ALA A 22 -76.49 41.00 -64.08
N ILE A 23 -75.31 40.39 -64.14
CA ILE A 23 -74.57 40.21 -65.39
C ILE A 23 -73.77 38.91 -65.30
N ASP A 24 -74.23 37.90 -66.03
CA ASP A 24 -73.44 36.76 -66.48
C ASP A 24 -72.27 37.27 -67.35
N GLY A 25 -71.10 36.67 -67.19
CA GLY A 25 -69.93 37.01 -67.99
C GLY A 25 -68.72 36.14 -67.67
N ALA A 26 -68.61 35.04 -68.42
CA ALA A 26 -67.49 34.12 -68.45
C ALA A 26 -66.12 34.83 -68.62
N SER A 27 -65.08 34.29 -67.98
CA SER A 27 -63.85 33.83 -68.64
C SER A 27 -62.70 33.57 -67.65
N ASP A 28 -61.98 32.49 -67.97
CA ASP A 28 -60.52 32.35 -67.86
C ASP A 28 -59.85 31.82 -66.58
N GLY A 29 -59.23 30.64 -66.76
CA GLY A 29 -57.85 30.41 -66.32
C GLY A 29 -57.66 29.46 -65.12
N PRO A 30 -57.00 28.29 -65.30
CA PRO A 30 -56.59 27.47 -64.17
C PRO A 30 -55.45 28.16 -63.41
N GLY A 31 -55.68 28.39 -62.11
CA GLY A 31 -54.68 28.86 -61.17
C GLY A 31 -53.48 27.91 -61.13
N ARG A 32 -52.40 28.30 -61.81
CA ARG A 32 -51.07 27.72 -61.68
C ARG A 32 -50.57 27.90 -60.25
N HIS A 33 -50.76 26.89 -59.41
CA HIS A 33 -50.00 26.80 -58.15
C HIS A 33 -48.52 26.51 -58.48
N ARG A 34 -47.71 27.56 -58.36
CA ARG A 34 -46.25 27.51 -58.40
C ARG A 34 -45.72 26.67 -57.24
N HIS A 35 -45.19 25.51 -57.57
CA HIS A 35 -43.88 25.00 -57.15
C HIS A 35 -43.46 25.16 -55.67
N SER A 36 -43.50 24.06 -54.93
CA SER A 36 -42.50 23.76 -53.88
C SER A 36 -41.75 22.48 -54.22
N ARG A 37 -40.93 22.47 -55.29
CA ARG A 37 -39.99 21.35 -55.58
C ARG A 37 -38.82 21.23 -54.59
N THR A 38 -38.90 21.90 -53.44
CA THR A 38 -37.85 21.84 -52.41
C THR A 38 -38.03 20.66 -51.45
N TYR A 39 -39.21 20.04 -51.39
CA TYR A 39 -39.45 18.89 -50.49
C TYR A 39 -39.06 17.53 -51.11
N SER A 40 -39.12 17.40 -52.44
CA SER A 40 -38.86 16.14 -53.14
C SER A 40 -37.37 15.74 -53.13
N ARG A 41 -36.46 16.72 -53.19
CA ARG A 41 -35.00 16.46 -53.14
C ARG A 41 -34.51 16.14 -51.74
N PHE A 42 -35.13 16.72 -50.70
CA PHE A 42 -34.77 16.46 -49.31
C PHE A 42 -35.09 15.01 -48.91
N VAL A 43 -36.26 14.50 -49.29
CA VAL A 43 -36.65 13.11 -49.00
C VAL A 43 -35.81 12.11 -49.83
N SER A 44 -35.52 12.42 -51.09
CA SER A 44 -34.65 11.55 -51.92
C SER A 44 -33.20 11.54 -51.43
N LEU A 45 -32.69 12.65 -50.90
CA LEU A 45 -31.36 12.72 -50.30
C LEU A 45 -31.32 11.90 -49.02
N MET A 46 -32.34 12.00 -48.16
CA MET A 46 -32.39 11.27 -46.89
C MET A 46 -32.47 9.75 -47.09
N LYS A 47 -33.09 9.29 -48.18
CA LYS A 47 -33.17 7.86 -48.56
C LYS A 47 -31.81 7.26 -48.95
N PHE A 48 -30.86 8.09 -49.36
CA PHE A 48 -29.48 7.70 -49.68
C PHE A 48 -28.51 8.00 -48.54
N LEU A 49 -28.74 9.08 -47.80
CA LEU A 49 -27.87 9.53 -46.72
C LEU A 49 -27.94 8.58 -45.51
N LEU A 50 -29.10 7.99 -45.25
CA LEU A 50 -29.30 7.05 -44.15
C LEU A 50 -28.49 5.72 -44.33
N PRO A 51 -28.57 5.01 -45.46
CA PRO A 51 -27.73 3.82 -45.68
C PRO A 51 -26.23 4.15 -45.78
N VAL A 52 -25.87 5.31 -46.34
CA VAL A 52 -24.46 5.76 -46.38
C VAL A 52 -23.93 6.07 -44.98
N ALA A 53 -24.72 6.73 -44.13
CA ALA A 53 -24.34 6.97 -42.74
C ALA A 53 -24.20 5.66 -41.95
N ALA A 54 -25.10 4.70 -42.16
CA ALA A 54 -25.00 3.37 -41.54
C ALA A 54 -23.70 2.65 -41.97
N LEU A 55 -23.38 2.67 -43.27
CA LEU A 55 -22.11 2.12 -43.77
C LEU A 55 -20.89 2.86 -43.19
N ALA A 56 -20.94 4.18 -43.09
CA ALA A 56 -19.86 4.98 -42.51
C ALA A 56 -19.61 4.61 -41.04
N VAL A 57 -20.68 4.40 -40.25
CA VAL A 57 -20.55 3.95 -38.85
C VAL A 57 -19.96 2.55 -38.76
N ILE A 58 -20.39 1.61 -39.62
CA ILE A 58 -19.83 0.25 -39.65
C ILE A 58 -18.33 0.30 -39.98
N VAL A 59 -17.94 1.06 -41.01
CA VAL A 59 -16.52 1.24 -41.38
C VAL A 59 -15.74 1.86 -40.23
N LEU A 60 -16.31 2.87 -39.54
CA LEU A 60 -15.67 3.51 -38.39
C LEU A 60 -15.42 2.50 -37.26
N VAL A 61 -16.40 1.66 -36.93
CA VAL A 61 -16.28 0.65 -35.87
C VAL A 61 -15.23 -0.42 -36.22
N VAL A 62 -15.19 -0.85 -37.48
CA VAL A 62 -14.20 -1.83 -37.96
C VAL A 62 -12.79 -1.24 -38.04
N ALA A 63 -12.67 0.04 -38.40
CA ALA A 63 -11.39 0.75 -38.45
C ALA A 63 -10.90 1.18 -37.06
N TRP A 64 -11.79 1.38 -36.09
CA TRP A 64 -11.47 1.80 -34.71
C TRP A 64 -10.33 0.99 -34.06
N PRO A 65 -10.34 -0.36 -34.07
CA PRO A 65 -9.26 -1.15 -33.47
C PRO A 65 -7.91 -1.01 -34.20
N HIS A 66 -7.90 -0.61 -35.48
CA HIS A 66 -6.66 -0.40 -36.24
C HIS A 66 -6.02 0.97 -36.00
N ILE A 67 -6.77 1.94 -35.46
CA ILE A 67 -6.27 3.29 -35.20
C ILE A 67 -5.51 3.33 -33.84
N ASN A 68 -5.69 2.32 -32.97
CA ASN A 68 -5.20 2.36 -31.59
C ASN A 68 -4.01 1.44 -31.25
N THR A 69 -3.23 0.99 -32.24
CA THR A 69 -2.02 0.16 -32.03
C THR A 69 -0.70 0.89 -32.30
N ARG A 70 -0.68 2.23 -32.28
CA ARG A 70 0.56 3.01 -32.24
C ARG A 70 0.59 3.91 -31.01
N ASP A 71 1.31 3.43 -30.00
CA ASP A 71 1.97 4.21 -28.95
C ASP A 71 1.17 5.37 -28.31
N LEU A 72 0.11 5.03 -27.57
CA LEU A 72 -0.30 5.86 -26.45
C LEU A 72 -0.42 4.98 -25.20
N LYS A 73 0.71 4.90 -24.47
CA LYS A 73 0.75 4.61 -23.03
C LYS A 73 0.03 5.74 -22.29
N PHE A 74 -1.28 5.89 -22.53
CA PHE A 74 -2.15 6.78 -21.80
C PHE A 74 -2.45 6.11 -20.46
N ARG A 75 -1.51 6.30 -19.53
CA ARG A 75 -1.78 6.12 -18.10
C ARG A 75 -2.80 7.19 -17.75
N LEU A 76 -4.08 6.84 -17.70
CA LEU A 76 -5.09 7.61 -16.99
C LEU A 76 -4.56 7.83 -15.59
N GLY A 77 -4.07 9.04 -15.36
CA GLY A 77 -3.63 9.53 -14.07
C GLY A 77 -4.85 9.64 -13.18
N ILE A 78 -5.23 8.53 -12.55
CA ILE A 78 -5.52 8.62 -11.14
C ILE A 78 -4.21 9.12 -10.56
N THR A 79 -4.13 10.42 -10.34
CA THR A 79 -3.19 11.04 -9.43
C THR A 79 -3.54 10.51 -8.05
N VAL A 80 -3.31 9.21 -7.83
CA VAL A 80 -2.80 8.74 -6.55
C VAL A 80 -1.54 9.57 -6.45
N MET A 81 -1.61 10.61 -5.63
CA MET A 81 -0.48 11.41 -5.29
C MET A 81 0.66 10.43 -5.04
N LYS A 82 1.60 10.38 -5.98
CA LYS A 82 2.96 9.99 -5.67
C LYS A 82 3.45 11.16 -4.82
N LEU A 83 2.92 11.21 -3.59
CA LEU A 83 3.55 11.90 -2.50
C LEU A 83 4.96 11.36 -2.56
N THR A 84 5.86 12.29 -2.83
CA THR A 84 7.28 12.14 -2.63
C THR A 84 7.46 12.07 -1.11
N GLY A 85 6.94 10.99 -0.54
CA GLY A 85 7.13 10.53 0.81
C GLY A 85 7.84 9.22 0.67
N SER A 86 9.05 9.18 1.19
CA SER A 86 9.78 7.98 1.58
C SER A 86 8.86 7.02 2.35
N ASP A 87 8.07 6.21 1.66
CA ASP A 87 7.44 5.02 2.23
C ASP A 87 8.52 3.93 2.32
N ASP A 88 9.57 4.18 3.13
CA ASP A 88 10.42 3.10 3.60
C ASP A 88 9.50 2.17 4.42
N PRO A 89 9.26 0.92 3.98
CA PRO A 89 8.35 0.05 4.68
C PRO A 89 8.84 -0.12 6.12
N SER A 90 7.95 0.14 7.07
CA SER A 90 8.23 0.07 8.49
C SER A 90 7.16 -0.72 9.22
N MET A 91 7.55 -1.33 10.35
CA MET A 91 6.66 -2.11 11.21
C MET A 91 6.84 -1.62 12.65
N ILE A 92 5.72 -1.40 13.34
CA ILE A 92 5.69 -1.05 14.77
C ILE A 92 5.59 -2.34 15.57
N ASN A 93 6.35 -2.44 16.66
CA ASN A 93 6.42 -3.64 17.50
C ASN A 93 6.65 -4.95 16.71
N PRO A 94 7.59 -4.99 15.76
CA PRO A 94 7.87 -6.21 15.00
C PRO A 94 8.28 -7.34 15.95
N ARG A 95 7.83 -8.55 15.64
CA ARG A 95 8.24 -9.77 16.34
C ARG A 95 8.64 -10.83 15.32
N TYR A 96 9.86 -11.31 15.43
CA TYR A 96 10.36 -12.46 14.71
C TYR A 96 10.55 -13.62 15.70
N VAL A 97 10.21 -14.83 15.26
CA VAL A 97 10.41 -16.07 16.02
C VAL A 97 11.12 -17.06 15.13
N GLY A 98 12.04 -17.82 15.70
CA GLY A 98 12.81 -18.82 14.99
C GLY A 98 13.37 -19.87 15.93
N THR A 99 14.08 -20.81 15.35
CA THR A 99 14.87 -21.79 16.09
C THR A 99 16.30 -21.78 15.59
N ASP A 100 17.24 -22.05 16.49
CA ASP A 100 18.66 -22.17 16.14
C ASP A 100 19.01 -23.60 15.67
N SER A 101 20.31 -23.90 15.51
CA SER A 101 20.78 -25.22 15.07
C SER A 101 20.42 -26.39 15.98
N ASP A 102 20.20 -26.15 17.27
CA ASP A 102 19.88 -27.20 18.25
C ASP A 102 18.38 -27.18 18.58
N ASN A 103 17.58 -26.56 17.69
CA ASN A 103 16.14 -26.44 17.81
C ASN A 103 15.69 -25.65 19.05
N GLN A 104 16.56 -24.77 19.57
CA GLN A 104 16.24 -23.88 20.69
C GLN A 104 15.43 -22.69 20.15
N PRO A 105 14.25 -22.39 20.74
CA PRO A 105 13.43 -21.28 20.29
C PRO A 105 14.05 -19.93 20.69
N PHE A 106 14.01 -18.98 19.77
CA PHE A 106 14.34 -17.60 20.04
C PHE A 106 13.29 -16.66 19.48
N SER A 107 13.19 -15.47 20.08
CA SER A 107 12.40 -14.37 19.54
C SER A 107 13.16 -13.07 19.55
N ILE A 108 12.96 -12.27 18.51
CA ILE A 108 13.50 -10.91 18.38
C ILE A 108 12.32 -9.96 18.29
N THR A 109 12.23 -9.02 19.21
CA THR A 109 11.27 -7.93 19.23
C THR A 109 12.00 -6.60 19.10
N ALA A 110 11.32 -5.56 18.63
CA ALA A 110 11.84 -4.20 18.62
C ALA A 110 10.68 -3.22 18.72
N ASP A 111 10.93 -1.94 19.01
CA ASP A 111 9.89 -0.92 19.00
C ASP A 111 9.48 -0.55 17.57
N LEU A 112 10.48 -0.50 16.67
CA LEU A 112 10.31 -0.18 15.26
C LEU A 112 11.27 -0.99 14.39
N ALA A 113 10.78 -1.49 13.27
CA ALA A 113 11.57 -1.96 12.15
C ALA A 113 11.43 -0.96 10.99
N ARG A 114 12.54 -0.54 10.40
CA ARG A 114 12.60 0.37 9.23
C ARG A 114 13.54 -0.17 8.16
N ASN A 115 13.53 0.47 6.99
CA ASN A 115 14.38 0.14 5.85
C ASN A 115 14.22 -1.32 5.43
N ILE A 116 12.99 -1.83 5.48
CA ILE A 116 12.69 -3.19 5.05
C ILE A 116 12.83 -3.22 3.53
N THR A 117 13.95 -3.76 3.06
CA THR A 117 14.21 -3.97 1.63
C THR A 117 13.08 -4.76 0.97
N GLU A 118 12.90 -4.66 -0.36
CA GLU A 118 11.76 -5.25 -1.10
C GLU A 118 11.55 -6.77 -0.87
N LYS A 119 12.55 -7.49 -0.34
CA LYS A 119 12.46 -8.91 0.04
C LYS A 119 12.54 -9.18 1.54
N GLY A 120 12.56 -8.15 2.39
CA GLY A 120 12.72 -8.27 3.85
C GLY A 120 14.03 -8.95 4.26
N MET A 121 15.06 -8.88 3.41
CA MET A 121 16.34 -9.56 3.62
C MET A 121 17.15 -8.90 4.73
N ARG A 122 17.00 -7.58 4.86
CA ARG A 122 17.68 -6.75 5.84
C ARG A 122 16.70 -5.76 6.43
N VAL A 123 16.75 -5.63 7.76
CA VAL A 123 15.84 -4.79 8.54
C VAL A 123 16.64 -4.07 9.62
N THR A 124 16.46 -2.76 9.74
CA THR A 124 16.99 -1.98 10.86
C THR A 124 15.97 -1.97 11.98
N LEU A 125 16.38 -2.38 13.19
CA LEU A 125 15.58 -2.47 14.40
C LEU A 125 15.94 -1.33 15.36
N VAL A 126 14.95 -0.72 15.99
CA VAL A 126 15.10 0.29 17.04
C VAL A 126 14.70 -0.31 18.37
N MET A 127 15.55 -0.18 19.39
CA MET A 127 15.41 -0.83 20.70
C MET A 127 15.17 -2.34 20.58
N PRO A 128 16.00 -3.10 19.83
CA PRO A 128 15.82 -4.54 19.72
C PRO A 128 16.01 -5.23 21.08
N LYS A 129 15.17 -6.23 21.32
CA LYS A 129 15.27 -7.20 22.40
C LYS A 129 15.22 -8.60 21.81
N ALA A 130 16.18 -9.44 22.16
CA ALA A 130 16.17 -10.85 21.83
C ALA A 130 16.04 -11.70 23.09
N ASP A 131 15.17 -12.70 23.05
CA ASP A 131 14.96 -13.68 24.10
C ASP A 131 15.29 -15.08 23.53
N ILE A 132 16.11 -15.85 24.23
CA ILE A 132 16.53 -17.21 23.83
C ILE A 132 16.31 -18.15 25.02
N THR A 133 15.69 -19.30 24.76
CA THR A 133 15.56 -20.38 25.76
C THR A 133 16.57 -21.48 25.44
N LEU A 134 17.44 -21.81 26.40
CA LEU A 134 18.49 -22.81 26.24
C LEU A 134 17.97 -24.22 26.51
N GLU A 135 18.76 -25.23 26.16
CA GLU A 135 18.42 -26.66 26.34
C GLU A 135 18.16 -27.04 27.81
N ASP A 136 18.87 -26.41 28.74
CA ASP A 136 18.74 -26.63 30.19
C ASP A 136 17.52 -25.90 30.80
N GLY A 137 16.74 -25.20 29.98
CA GLY A 137 15.59 -24.41 30.40
C GLY A 137 15.95 -23.01 30.92
N THR A 138 17.23 -22.66 30.97
CA THR A 138 17.66 -21.30 31.29
C THR A 138 17.34 -20.36 30.14
N TRP A 139 17.37 -19.05 30.43
CA TRP A 139 17.10 -18.03 29.42
C TRP A 139 18.17 -16.95 29.35
N LEU A 140 18.36 -16.46 28.13
CA LEU A 140 19.22 -15.34 27.77
C LEU A 140 18.35 -14.21 27.21
N VAL A 141 18.61 -12.99 27.69
CA VAL A 141 18.01 -11.76 27.16
C VAL A 141 19.10 -10.84 26.66
N LEU A 142 18.91 -10.29 25.47
CA LEU A 142 19.83 -9.36 24.86
C LEU A 142 19.07 -8.09 24.46
N THR A 143 19.60 -6.92 24.78
CA THR A 143 19.03 -5.62 24.39
C THR A 143 20.09 -4.72 23.78
N ALA A 144 19.67 -3.78 22.93
CA ALA A 144 20.50 -2.70 22.39
C ALA A 144 19.64 -1.51 21.99
N ASN A 145 20.28 -0.38 21.64
CA ASN A 145 19.58 0.80 21.11
C ASN A 145 19.22 0.64 19.63
N ASP A 146 20.13 0.07 18.84
CA ASP A 146 19.96 -0.16 17.41
C ASP A 146 20.37 -1.59 17.05
N GLY A 147 19.70 -2.16 16.05
CA GLY A 147 20.03 -3.46 15.49
C GLY A 147 19.89 -3.51 13.98
N GLU A 148 20.65 -4.38 13.35
CA GLU A 148 20.50 -4.75 11.95
C GLU A 148 20.34 -6.26 11.86
N TYR A 149 19.18 -6.70 11.42
CA TYR A 149 18.86 -8.10 11.24
C TYR A 149 18.94 -8.46 9.75
N SER A 150 19.77 -9.45 9.43
CA SER A 150 19.86 -10.05 8.10
C SER A 150 19.24 -11.44 8.13
N ARG A 151 18.15 -11.63 7.40
CA ARG A 151 17.46 -12.92 7.28
C ARG A 151 18.27 -13.93 6.46
N GLU A 152 18.97 -13.46 5.43
CA GLU A 152 19.78 -14.29 4.53
C GLU A 152 21.01 -14.83 5.25
N GLU A 153 21.75 -13.94 5.93
CA GLU A 153 22.95 -14.30 6.70
C GLU A 153 22.60 -14.93 8.06
N LYS A 154 21.33 -14.87 8.47
CA LYS A 154 20.88 -15.20 9.84
C LYS A 154 21.75 -14.52 10.89
N ALA A 155 22.04 -13.25 10.67
CA ALA A 155 22.92 -12.46 11.50
C ALA A 155 22.15 -11.30 12.17
N LEU A 156 22.53 -10.98 13.39
CA LEU A 156 22.03 -9.85 14.15
C LEU A 156 23.23 -9.01 14.60
N ASN A 157 23.35 -7.80 14.07
CA ASN A 157 24.35 -6.83 14.49
C ASN A 157 23.68 -5.82 15.41
N LEU A 158 24.21 -5.65 16.61
CA LEU A 158 23.68 -4.75 17.63
C LEU A 158 24.68 -3.61 17.88
N ALA A 159 24.14 -2.43 18.11
CA ALA A 159 24.92 -1.23 18.41
C ALA A 159 24.22 -0.35 19.45
N GLY A 160 25.05 0.30 20.27
CA GLY A 160 24.62 1.21 21.33
C GLY A 160 24.09 0.46 22.55
N GLN A 161 24.82 0.54 23.65
CA GLN A 161 24.40 -0.03 24.96
C GLN A 161 23.89 -1.48 24.86
N VAL A 162 24.69 -2.35 24.26
CA VAL A 162 24.34 -3.78 24.16
C VAL A 162 24.47 -4.41 25.54
N ASN A 163 23.37 -4.96 26.07
CA ASN A 163 23.33 -5.65 27.36
C ASN A 163 22.83 -7.08 27.19
N LEU A 164 23.54 -8.03 27.78
CA LEU A 164 23.17 -9.45 27.83
C LEU A 164 22.92 -9.83 29.28
N TYR A 165 21.78 -10.47 29.54
CA TYR A 165 21.38 -11.00 30.84
C TYR A 165 21.17 -12.51 30.75
N HIS A 166 21.61 -13.22 31.78
CA HIS A 166 21.34 -14.64 31.99
C HIS A 166 20.62 -14.81 33.32
N ASP A 167 19.67 -15.74 33.38
CA ASP A 167 18.87 -16.02 34.58
C ASP A 167 19.68 -16.41 35.84
N SER A 168 20.89 -16.94 35.67
CA SER A 168 21.84 -17.29 36.74
C SER A 168 22.57 -16.08 37.34
N GLY A 169 22.17 -14.86 36.95
CA GLY A 169 22.67 -13.60 37.52
C GLY A 169 23.90 -13.03 36.83
N TYR A 170 24.22 -13.51 35.61
CA TYR A 170 25.28 -12.92 34.79
C TYR A 170 24.75 -11.78 33.93
N GLU A 171 25.54 -10.72 33.83
CA GLU A 171 25.28 -9.59 32.96
C GLU A 171 26.56 -9.18 32.23
N PHE A 172 26.46 -8.94 30.92
CA PHE A 172 27.53 -8.40 30.10
C PHE A 172 27.07 -7.14 29.38
N ARG A 173 27.96 -6.15 29.28
CA ARG A 173 27.71 -4.87 28.60
C ARG A 173 28.85 -4.56 27.63
N THR A 174 28.50 -4.12 26.42
CA THR A 174 29.43 -3.73 25.34
C THR A 174 28.77 -2.66 24.47
N GLU A 175 29.56 -1.97 23.63
CA GLU A 175 29.01 -0.96 22.71
C GLU A 175 28.41 -1.58 21.45
N ARG A 176 29.06 -2.60 20.87
CA ARG A 176 28.52 -3.36 19.74
C ARG A 176 28.69 -4.85 19.96
N ALA A 177 27.87 -5.64 19.28
CA ALA A 177 27.99 -7.09 19.21
C ALA A 177 27.47 -7.60 17.87
N ALA A 178 28.21 -8.51 17.23
CA ALA A 178 27.77 -9.24 16.05
C ALA A 178 27.41 -10.67 16.45
N ILE A 179 26.20 -11.12 16.11
CA ILE A 179 25.66 -12.42 16.50
C ILE A 179 25.29 -13.21 15.24
N ASP A 180 25.74 -14.45 15.17
CA ASP A 180 25.29 -15.44 14.20
C ASP A 180 24.22 -16.31 14.85
N LEU A 181 22.99 -16.21 14.37
CA LEU A 181 21.82 -16.92 14.91
C LEU A 181 21.78 -18.40 14.47
N THR A 182 22.57 -18.78 13.47
CA THR A 182 22.70 -20.18 13.04
C THR A 182 23.58 -20.94 14.01
N THR A 183 24.77 -20.39 14.30
CA THR A 183 25.78 -21.04 15.15
C THR A 183 25.65 -20.67 16.63
N GLY A 184 24.87 -19.63 16.94
CA GLY A 184 24.77 -19.04 18.28
C GLY A 184 26.10 -18.47 18.78
N THR A 185 26.93 -17.98 17.85
CA THR A 185 28.19 -17.31 18.19
C THR A 185 27.98 -15.81 18.29
N ALA A 186 28.73 -15.16 19.18
CA ALA A 186 28.73 -13.70 19.29
C ALA A 186 30.15 -13.15 19.38
N LEU A 187 30.38 -11.98 18.81
CA LEU A 187 31.69 -11.33 18.76
C LEU A 187 31.53 -9.84 19.08
N SER A 188 32.44 -9.31 19.88
CA SER A 188 32.66 -7.88 20.03
C SER A 188 34.15 -7.57 20.05
N ASN A 189 34.53 -6.51 19.34
CA ASN A 189 35.86 -5.91 19.40
C ASN A 189 35.88 -4.62 20.25
N ASP A 190 34.76 -4.29 20.89
CA ASP A 190 34.64 -3.14 21.78
C ASP A 190 34.81 -3.56 23.24
N PRO A 191 35.21 -2.64 24.14
CA PRO A 191 35.35 -2.94 25.56
C PRO A 191 34.09 -3.56 26.14
N VAL A 192 34.26 -4.69 26.82
CA VAL A 192 33.19 -5.43 27.46
C VAL A 192 33.39 -5.42 28.96
N SER A 193 32.31 -5.16 29.70
CA SER A 193 32.25 -5.35 31.15
C SER A 193 31.26 -6.45 31.48
N GLY A 194 31.68 -7.39 32.32
CA GLY A 194 30.84 -8.46 32.85
C GLY A 194 30.69 -8.37 34.36
N GLN A 195 29.55 -8.79 34.88
CA GLN A 195 29.33 -8.99 36.30
C GLN A 195 28.48 -10.23 36.55
N GLY A 196 28.64 -10.83 37.72
CA GLY A 196 27.77 -11.90 38.19
C GLY A 196 28.26 -12.52 39.49
N PRO A 197 27.74 -13.71 39.86
CA PRO A 197 28.13 -14.39 41.09
C PRO A 197 29.64 -14.63 41.24
N PHE A 198 30.37 -14.79 40.12
CA PHE A 198 31.83 -14.97 40.16
C PHE A 198 32.59 -13.68 40.52
N GLY A 199 32.00 -12.51 40.34
CA GLY A 199 32.68 -11.23 40.48
C GLY A 199 32.48 -10.29 39.29
N ARG A 200 33.54 -9.53 38.95
CA ARG A 200 33.53 -8.52 37.89
C ARG A 200 34.61 -8.81 36.86
N LEU A 201 34.29 -8.55 35.62
CA LEU A 201 35.17 -8.74 34.48
C LEU A 201 35.21 -7.45 33.64
N ALA A 202 36.38 -7.12 33.13
CA ALA A 202 36.56 -6.13 32.07
C ALA A 202 37.52 -6.68 31.02
N ALA A 203 37.20 -6.54 29.73
CA ALA A 203 38.07 -6.93 28.64
C ALA A 203 37.95 -5.97 27.45
N ALA A 204 38.89 -6.01 26.51
CA ALA A 204 38.88 -5.17 25.31
C ALA A 204 37.91 -5.68 24.23
N GLY A 205 37.46 -6.93 24.34
CA GLY A 205 36.49 -7.56 23.45
C GLY A 205 36.15 -8.96 23.94
N PHE A 206 35.25 -9.64 23.26
CA PHE A 206 34.92 -11.03 23.56
C PHE A 206 34.52 -11.81 22.32
N ARG A 207 34.63 -13.13 22.42
CA ARG A 207 34.10 -14.10 21.47
C ARG A 207 33.38 -15.20 22.24
N MET A 208 32.09 -15.30 22.01
CA MET A 208 31.22 -16.33 22.54
C MET A 208 31.06 -17.45 21.50
N MET A 209 31.23 -18.68 21.97
CA MET A 209 31.12 -19.90 21.19
C MET A 209 30.18 -20.87 21.86
N ASN A 210 29.73 -21.88 21.11
CA ASN A 210 28.88 -22.95 21.62
C ASN A 210 27.65 -22.41 22.36
N LYS A 211 27.00 -21.38 21.78
CA LYS A 211 25.76 -20.80 22.30
C LYS A 211 25.85 -20.25 23.72
N GLY A 212 27.01 -19.67 24.06
CA GLY A 212 27.25 -19.12 25.41
C GLY A 212 27.96 -20.05 26.37
N LYS A 213 28.13 -21.34 26.03
CA LYS A 213 28.86 -22.30 26.89
C LYS A 213 30.33 -21.92 27.07
N VAL A 214 30.94 -21.24 26.10
CA VAL A 214 32.34 -20.80 26.18
C VAL A 214 32.45 -19.33 25.75
N ILE A 215 33.08 -18.50 26.60
CA ILE A 215 33.35 -17.10 26.30
C ILE A 215 34.86 -16.84 26.42
N HIS A 216 35.47 -16.40 25.34
CA HIS A 216 36.85 -15.97 25.28
C HIS A 216 36.91 -14.44 25.35
N PHE A 217 37.69 -13.91 26.28
CA PHE A 217 37.94 -12.47 26.37
C PHE A 217 39.20 -12.10 25.58
N LEU A 218 39.09 -11.06 24.76
CA LEU A 218 40.11 -10.66 23.81
C LEU A 218 40.88 -9.44 24.35
N GLY A 219 42.19 -9.39 24.05
CA GLY A 219 43.05 -8.28 24.42
C GLY A 219 43.25 -8.12 25.94
N LYS A 220 43.42 -6.87 26.38
CA LYS A 220 43.64 -6.54 27.80
C LYS A 220 42.40 -6.93 28.61
N SER A 221 42.59 -7.83 29.57
CA SER A 221 41.50 -8.39 30.37
C SER A 221 41.84 -8.36 31.86
N LYS A 222 40.85 -8.07 32.70
CA LYS A 222 40.94 -8.06 34.17
C LYS A 222 39.72 -8.75 34.76
N LEU A 223 39.95 -9.78 35.55
CA LEU A 223 38.93 -10.49 36.32
C LEU A 223 39.16 -10.23 37.81
N THR A 224 38.12 -9.81 38.51
CA THR A 224 38.11 -9.63 39.97
C THR A 224 37.10 -10.61 40.54
N LEU A 225 37.58 -11.64 41.24
CA LEU A 225 36.75 -12.69 41.80
C LEU A 225 36.25 -12.31 43.20
N TYR A 226 34.99 -12.63 43.48
CA TYR A 226 34.47 -12.51 44.84
C TYR A 226 34.82 -13.76 45.67
N PRO A 227 35.23 -13.59 46.95
CA PRO A 227 35.50 -14.72 47.83
C PRO A 227 34.23 -15.59 47.99
N GLY A 228 34.37 -16.91 47.83
CA GLY A 228 33.25 -17.84 47.97
C GLY A 228 32.35 -17.98 46.74
N ALA A 229 32.73 -17.41 45.59
CA ALA A 229 32.06 -17.65 44.32
C ALA A 229 32.02 -19.16 44.00
N LYS A 230 30.82 -19.75 44.03
CA LYS A 230 30.58 -21.13 43.61
C LYS A 230 30.40 -21.12 42.08
N PRO A 231 30.98 -22.08 41.34
CA PRO A 231 30.69 -22.22 39.91
C PRO A 231 29.18 -22.37 39.68
N PRO A 232 28.64 -21.91 38.53
CA PRO A 232 27.26 -22.20 38.18
C PRO A 232 27.07 -23.72 38.20
N THR A 233 26.09 -24.19 38.97
CA THR A 233 25.67 -25.59 38.95
C THR A 233 25.02 -25.89 37.60
N PRO A 234 25.42 -26.98 36.91
CA PRO A 234 24.81 -27.40 35.65
C PRO A 234 23.38 -27.88 35.83
#